data_AF-A0A3N5EK65-F1
#
_entry.id   AF-A0A3N5EK65-F1
#
_cell.length_a   1.000
_cell.length_b   1.000
_cell.length_c   1.000
_cell.angle_alpha   90.00
_cell.angle_beta   90.00
_cell.angle_gamma   90.00
#
_symmetry.space_group_name_H-M   'P 1'
#
loop_
_entity.id
_entity.type
_entity.pdbx_description
1 polymer ?
#
loop_
_entity_poly.entity_id
_entity_poly.type
_entity_poly.pdbx_seq_one_letter_code
_entity_poly.pdbx_strand_id
1 'polypeptide(L)'
;MRRGFRPRPRGIGARLPKVLSYRRPMRSHRSFVPVSHWADRRQRRGVAGERAAIAYLTACGWNIESHRFRLGRHDLDVVARKGQLVAFVEVKTRRSNTCGVALESVSALKRHILGKVAMHWRLRHGRAGDIYRFDILAIQDHGGGRYEVEHVEDAWRMGWSA
;
A
#
# COMPACT_ATOMS: atom_id res chain seq x y z
N MET A 1 -18.02 53.39 -21.45
CA MET A 1 -17.84 52.72 -20.14
C MET A 1 -18.95 51.70 -19.90
N ARG A 2 -18.63 50.48 -19.43
CA ARG A 2 -19.41 49.60 -18.53
C ARG A 2 -18.61 48.30 -18.35
N ARG A 3 -18.25 47.93 -17.12
CA ARG A 3 -17.40 46.75 -16.83
C ARG A 3 -18.27 45.51 -16.61
N GLY A 4 -18.10 44.48 -17.44
CA GLY A 4 -18.78 43.20 -17.26
C GLY A 4 -18.16 42.38 -16.12
N PHE A 5 -18.89 42.20 -15.03
CA PHE A 5 -18.45 41.48 -13.84
C PHE A 5 -18.57 39.96 -14.05
N ARG A 6 -17.47 39.23 -14.24
CA ARG A 6 -17.48 37.75 -14.28
C ARG A 6 -17.18 37.18 -12.89
N PRO A 7 -18.13 36.47 -12.23
CA PRO A 7 -17.84 35.81 -10.96
C PRO A 7 -16.89 34.62 -11.17
N ARG A 8 -15.94 34.42 -10.25
CA ARG A 8 -15.13 33.19 -10.19
C ARG A 8 -15.90 32.13 -9.39
N PRO A 9 -16.05 30.89 -9.88
CA PRO A 9 -16.54 29.80 -9.04
C PRO A 9 -15.50 29.44 -7.97
N ARG A 10 -15.80 29.68 -6.70
CA ARG A 10 -15.11 29.02 -5.58
C ARG A 10 -15.74 27.65 -5.37
N GLY A 11 -15.08 26.59 -5.85
CA GLY A 11 -15.58 25.21 -5.82
C GLY A 11 -14.76 24.31 -4.90
N ILE A 12 -15.23 24.16 -3.67
CA ILE A 12 -14.95 23.14 -2.64
C ILE A 12 -14.05 21.96 -3.10
N GLY A 13 -12.93 21.74 -2.41
CA GLY A 13 -12.05 20.59 -2.66
C GLY A 13 -12.74 19.25 -2.39
N ALA A 14 -12.67 18.35 -3.37
CA ALA A 14 -13.33 17.05 -3.33
C ALA A 14 -12.71 16.09 -2.28
N ARG A 15 -13.33 16.02 -1.09
CA ARG A 15 -13.07 14.91 -0.16
C ARG A 15 -13.63 13.62 -0.76
N LEU A 16 -12.76 12.70 -1.14
CA LEU A 16 -13.15 11.32 -1.46
C LEU A 16 -13.77 10.66 -0.21
N PRO A 17 -14.86 9.89 -0.34
CA PRO A 17 -15.54 9.28 0.81
C PRO A 17 -14.70 8.16 1.43
N LYS A 18 -14.41 8.29 2.74
CA LYS A 18 -13.62 7.34 3.56
C LYS A 18 -14.33 6.00 3.88
N VAL A 19 -15.17 5.47 2.99
CA VAL A 19 -15.89 4.19 3.23
C VAL A 19 -15.87 3.31 1.98
N LEU A 20 -15.03 2.28 1.99
CA LEU A 20 -14.99 1.28 0.92
C LEU A 20 -15.94 0.12 1.23
N SER A 21 -17.20 0.22 0.78
CA SER A 21 -18.13 -0.91 0.77
C SER A 21 -17.87 -1.79 -0.46
N TYR A 22 -17.27 -2.96 -0.25
CA TYR A 22 -16.78 -3.81 -1.35
C TYR A 22 -17.91 -4.45 -2.18
N ARG A 23 -17.96 -4.12 -3.48
CA ARG A 23 -18.67 -4.88 -4.52
C ARG A 23 -17.74 -5.11 -5.74
N ARG A 24 -17.81 -6.33 -6.29
CA ARG A 24 -17.26 -6.78 -7.59
C ARG A 24 -17.85 -5.96 -8.77
N PRO A 25 -17.28 -5.93 -10.00
CA PRO A 25 -16.50 -6.95 -10.72
C PRO A 25 -15.03 -6.52 -10.98
N MET A 26 -14.19 -6.88 -11.98
CA MET A 26 -14.27 -7.60 -13.28
C MET A 26 -13.09 -8.60 -13.47
N ARG A 27 -12.79 -9.04 -14.71
CA ARG A 27 -11.73 -10.00 -15.09
C ARG A 27 -10.46 -9.33 -15.64
N SER A 28 -9.31 -9.95 -15.44
CA SER A 28 -8.10 -9.81 -16.27
C SER A 28 -7.35 -11.14 -16.33
N HIS A 29 -6.76 -11.51 -17.47
CA HIS A 29 -6.15 -12.82 -17.68
C HIS A 29 -4.69 -12.88 -17.24
N ARG A 30 -4.48 -13.10 -15.93
CA ARG A 30 -3.30 -13.77 -15.33
C ARG A 30 -3.77 -14.44 -14.04
N SER A 31 -3.07 -15.50 -13.60
CA SER A 31 -3.54 -16.43 -12.55
C SER A 31 -3.74 -15.77 -11.19
N PHE A 32 -4.93 -15.18 -10.98
CA PHE A 32 -5.36 -14.58 -9.72
C PHE A 32 -5.57 -15.68 -8.68
N VAL A 33 -4.53 -15.94 -7.88
CA VAL A 33 -4.65 -16.73 -6.65
C VAL A 33 -5.44 -15.87 -5.65
N PRO A 34 -6.68 -16.24 -5.26
CA PRO A 34 -7.48 -15.40 -4.40
C PRO A 34 -6.83 -15.20 -3.03
N VAL A 35 -7.08 -14.05 -2.39
CA VAL A 35 -6.55 -13.70 -1.06
C VAL A 35 -6.96 -14.73 0.03
N SER A 36 -8.02 -15.53 -0.21
CA SER A 36 -8.43 -16.66 0.63
C SER A 36 -7.48 -17.88 0.58
N HIS A 37 -6.62 -18.00 -0.44
CA HIS A 37 -5.67 -19.11 -0.61
C HIS A 37 -4.26 -18.77 -0.07
N TRP A 38 -4.01 -17.54 0.39
CA TRP A 38 -2.71 -17.10 0.88
C TRP A 38 -2.53 -17.53 2.35
N ALA A 39 -2.10 -18.78 2.56
CA ALA A 39 -1.99 -19.41 3.87
C ALA A 39 -0.98 -18.73 4.82
N ASP A 40 -1.22 -18.81 6.13
CA ASP A 40 -0.30 -18.40 7.19
C ASP A 40 -0.54 -19.14 8.53
N ARG A 41 0.42 -19.07 9.45
CA ARG A 41 0.27 -19.49 10.86
C ARG A 41 1.00 -18.59 11.89
N ARG A 42 0.73 -17.27 11.96
CA ARG A 42 0.92 -16.49 13.20
C ARG A 42 -0.07 -15.31 13.33
N GLN A 43 -0.32 -14.88 14.58
CA GLN A 43 -1.23 -13.80 15.02
C GLN A 43 -2.35 -13.36 14.03
N ARG A 44 -3.57 -13.88 14.24
CA ARG A 44 -4.80 -13.60 13.45
C ARG A 44 -5.04 -12.13 13.08
N ARG A 45 -4.60 -11.15 13.90
CA ARG A 45 -4.78 -9.71 13.65
C ARG A 45 -3.80 -9.13 12.62
N GLY A 46 -2.55 -9.60 12.57
CA GLY A 46 -1.58 -9.18 11.54
C GLY A 46 -2.04 -9.61 10.16
N VAL A 47 -2.39 -10.89 10.03
CA VAL A 47 -2.99 -11.47 8.81
C VAL A 47 -4.27 -10.74 8.38
N ALA A 48 -5.09 -10.24 9.31
CA ALA A 48 -6.27 -9.43 8.98
C ALA A 48 -5.88 -8.07 8.37
N GLY A 49 -4.90 -7.37 8.98
CA GLY A 49 -4.39 -6.10 8.46
C GLY A 49 -3.70 -6.24 7.10
N GLU A 50 -2.85 -7.26 6.92
CA GLU A 50 -2.25 -7.61 5.63
C GLU A 50 -3.33 -7.82 4.55
N ARG A 51 -4.37 -8.60 4.85
CA ARG A 51 -5.46 -8.87 3.90
C ARG A 51 -6.27 -7.62 3.56
N ALA A 52 -6.47 -6.70 4.51
CA ALA A 52 -7.09 -5.40 4.26
C ALA A 52 -6.21 -4.51 3.36
N ALA A 53 -4.89 -4.46 3.61
CA ALA A 53 -3.92 -3.76 2.79
C ALA A 53 -3.89 -4.29 1.33
N ILE A 54 -3.84 -5.61 1.15
CA ILE A 54 -3.91 -6.29 -0.15
C ILE A 54 -5.21 -5.94 -0.88
N ALA A 55 -6.36 -6.00 -0.21
CA ALA A 55 -7.66 -5.70 -0.79
C ALA A 55 -7.77 -4.22 -1.22
N TYR A 56 -7.26 -3.30 -0.39
CA TYR A 56 -7.19 -1.88 -0.68
C TYR A 56 -6.31 -1.59 -1.92
N LEU A 57 -5.08 -2.10 -1.94
CA LEU A 57 -4.17 -1.93 -3.09
C LEU A 57 -4.79 -2.47 -4.39
N THR A 58 -5.41 -3.65 -4.33
CA THR A 58 -6.11 -4.26 -5.47
C THR A 58 -7.27 -3.37 -5.95
N ALA A 59 -8.07 -2.82 -5.03
CA ALA A 59 -9.16 -1.89 -5.37
C ALA A 59 -8.65 -0.55 -5.95
N CYS A 60 -7.47 -0.08 -5.52
CA CYS A 60 -6.77 1.06 -6.09
C CYS A 60 -6.04 0.75 -7.43
N GLY A 61 -6.24 -0.43 -8.01
CA GLY A 61 -5.70 -0.81 -9.32
C GLY A 61 -4.21 -1.16 -9.31
N TRP A 62 -3.68 -1.67 -8.19
CA TRP A 62 -2.36 -2.26 -8.12
C TRP A 62 -2.42 -3.78 -8.32
N ASN A 63 -1.48 -4.34 -9.08
CA ASN A 63 -1.24 -5.77 -9.14
C ASN A 63 -0.32 -6.17 -7.99
N ILE A 64 -0.67 -7.18 -7.19
CA ILE A 64 0.23 -7.69 -6.15
C ILE A 64 1.17 -8.72 -6.77
N GLU A 65 2.48 -8.47 -6.69
CA GLU A 65 3.53 -9.32 -7.26
C GLU A 65 4.19 -10.21 -6.19
N SER A 66 4.10 -9.85 -4.90
CA SER A 66 4.54 -10.69 -3.77
C SER A 66 3.88 -10.31 -2.43
N HIS A 67 3.85 -11.25 -1.49
CA HIS A 67 3.35 -11.08 -0.11
C HIS A 67 4.26 -11.86 0.86
N ARG A 68 4.66 -11.23 1.97
CA ARG A 68 5.64 -11.71 2.96
C ARG A 68 6.90 -12.31 2.31
N PHE A 69 7.50 -11.57 1.38
CA PHE A 69 8.71 -11.98 0.68
C PHE A 69 9.91 -11.90 1.65
N ARG A 70 10.62 -13.01 1.84
CA ARG A 70 11.63 -13.18 2.90
C ARG A 70 13.07 -13.20 2.42
N LEU A 71 13.94 -12.60 3.22
CA LEU A 71 15.39 -12.74 3.17
C LEU A 71 15.90 -13.08 4.59
N GLY A 72 16.13 -14.37 4.85
CA GLY A 72 16.44 -14.87 6.19
C GLY A 72 15.29 -14.61 7.18
N ARG A 73 15.59 -13.91 8.28
CA ARG A 73 14.63 -13.55 9.35
C ARG A 73 13.84 -12.26 9.10
N HIS A 74 13.92 -11.68 7.91
CA HIS A 74 13.34 -10.38 7.57
C HIS A 74 12.45 -10.49 6.33
N ASP A 75 11.26 -9.89 6.38
CA ASP A 75 10.26 -9.88 5.31
C ASP A 75 9.89 -8.46 4.83
N LEU A 76 9.35 -8.41 3.61
CA LEU A 76 8.51 -7.34 3.08
C LEU A 76 7.05 -7.81 3.08
N ASP A 77 6.16 -7.04 3.71
CA ASP A 77 4.75 -7.44 3.84
C ASP A 77 4.09 -7.59 2.46
N VAL A 78 4.15 -6.57 1.60
CA VAL A 78 3.56 -6.62 0.24
C VAL A 78 4.51 -5.98 -0.78
N VAL A 79 4.59 -6.55 -1.99
CA VAL A 79 5.17 -5.89 -3.16
C VAL A 79 4.08 -5.72 -4.22
N ALA A 80 3.81 -4.47 -4.60
CA ALA A 80 2.72 -4.10 -5.48
C ALA A 80 3.22 -3.31 -6.69
N ARG A 81 2.56 -3.46 -7.85
CA ARG A 81 2.93 -2.82 -9.11
C ARG A 81 1.77 -2.11 -9.78
N LYS A 82 2.05 -0.93 -10.33
CA LYS A 82 1.14 -0.17 -11.21
C LYS A 82 1.93 0.38 -12.41
N GLY A 83 1.89 -0.34 -13.53
CA GLY A 83 2.78 -0.10 -14.66
C GLY A 83 4.25 -0.38 -14.32
N GLN A 84 5.12 0.60 -14.57
CA GLN A 84 6.54 0.58 -14.17
C GLN A 84 6.75 0.87 -12.67
N LEU A 85 5.77 1.45 -11.97
CA LEU A 85 5.92 1.79 -10.55
C LEU A 85 5.78 0.53 -9.69
N VAL A 86 6.80 0.25 -8.89
CA VAL A 86 6.85 -0.83 -7.89
C VAL A 86 6.91 -0.20 -6.49
N ALA A 87 5.91 -0.51 -5.68
CA ALA A 87 5.83 -0.12 -4.28
C ALA A 87 6.18 -1.33 -3.39
N PHE A 88 7.22 -1.16 -2.56
CA PHE A 88 7.52 -2.05 -1.44
C PHE A 88 6.75 -1.55 -0.22
N VAL A 89 5.75 -2.29 0.23
CA VAL A 89 4.76 -1.79 1.20
C VAL A 89 4.93 -2.45 2.57
N GLU A 90 5.09 -1.61 3.58
CA GLU A 90 5.06 -1.94 5.02
C GLU A 90 3.60 -1.79 5.52
N VAL A 91 3.08 -2.80 6.22
CA VAL A 91 1.68 -2.82 6.71
C VAL A 91 1.64 -2.73 8.24
N LYS A 92 1.07 -1.64 8.77
CA LYS A 92 1.02 -1.35 10.22
C LYS A 92 -0.42 -1.37 10.74
N THR A 93 -0.77 -2.43 11.48
CA THR A 93 -2.08 -2.52 12.15
C THR A 93 -2.09 -1.72 13.45
N ARG A 94 -2.91 -0.66 13.53
CA ARG A 94 -3.10 0.16 14.74
C ARG A 94 -4.06 -0.50 15.75
N ARG A 95 -3.97 -0.10 17.02
CA ARG A 95 -4.86 -0.55 18.12
C ARG A 95 -5.74 0.54 18.72
N SER A 96 -5.53 1.81 18.36
CA SER A 96 -6.14 2.98 19.00
C SER A 96 -6.36 4.11 18.00
N ASN A 97 -7.34 4.98 18.29
CA ASN A 97 -7.76 6.13 17.48
C ASN A 97 -6.74 7.29 17.43
N THR A 98 -5.57 7.14 18.05
CA THR A 98 -4.50 8.14 18.07
C THR A 98 -3.89 8.29 16.67
N CYS A 99 -4.33 9.34 15.96
CA CYS A 99 -3.83 9.69 14.64
C CYS A 99 -2.47 10.39 14.74
N GLY A 100 -1.49 9.91 13.98
CA GLY A 100 -0.18 10.52 13.86
C GLY A 100 0.91 9.52 13.43
N VAL A 101 1.94 10.04 12.78
CA VAL A 101 3.29 9.45 12.80
C VAL A 101 3.42 8.02 12.22
N ALA A 102 2.74 7.74 11.10
CA ALA A 102 3.01 6.54 10.30
C ALA A 102 4.48 6.46 9.81
N LEU A 103 5.09 7.63 9.56
CA LEU A 103 6.38 7.80 8.88
C LEU A 103 7.60 7.69 9.84
N GLU A 104 7.65 8.47 10.93
CA GLU A 104 8.77 8.39 11.90
C GLU A 104 8.85 7.02 12.61
N SER A 105 7.71 6.30 12.67
CA SER A 105 7.67 4.93 13.20
C SER A 105 8.32 3.87 12.28
N VAL A 106 9.06 4.25 11.23
CA VAL A 106 10.03 3.36 10.55
C VAL A 106 11.46 3.85 10.81
N SER A 107 12.10 3.24 11.81
CA SER A 107 13.48 3.57 12.18
C SER A 107 14.45 3.42 11.01
N ALA A 108 15.57 4.17 11.03
CA ALA A 108 16.60 4.07 9.99
C ALA A 108 17.13 2.63 9.82
N LEU A 109 17.26 1.89 10.92
CA LEU A 109 17.60 0.46 10.91
C LEU A 109 16.55 -0.38 10.17
N LYS A 110 15.24 -0.16 10.41
CA LYS A 110 14.20 -0.88 9.66
C LYS A 110 14.21 -0.50 8.18
N ARG A 111 14.36 0.78 7.82
CA ARG A 111 14.50 1.22 6.41
C ARG A 111 15.69 0.52 5.71
N HIS A 112 16.84 0.44 6.37
CA HIS A 112 18.02 -0.27 5.85
C HIS A 112 17.79 -1.78 5.68
N ILE A 113 17.12 -2.43 6.63
CA ILE A 113 16.76 -3.85 6.53
C ILE A 113 15.79 -4.09 5.36
N LEU A 114 14.68 -3.35 5.27
CA LEU A 114 13.72 -3.47 4.18
C LEU A 114 14.36 -3.19 2.83
N GLY A 115 15.30 -2.24 2.76
CA GLY A 115 16.12 -1.96 1.57
C GLY A 115 16.91 -3.17 1.07
N LYS A 116 17.46 -4.01 1.97
CA LYS A 116 18.15 -5.26 1.59
C LYS A 116 17.17 -6.31 1.06
N VAL A 117 16.02 -6.50 1.72
CA VAL A 117 14.99 -7.44 1.27
C VAL A 117 14.45 -7.04 -0.12
N ALA A 118 14.20 -5.74 -0.32
CA ALA A 118 13.74 -5.17 -1.57
C ALA A 118 14.77 -5.25 -2.70
N MET A 119 16.06 -5.11 -2.41
CA MET A 119 17.11 -5.31 -3.42
C MET A 119 17.13 -6.78 -3.89
N HIS A 120 17.01 -7.72 -2.95
CA HIS A 120 16.92 -9.14 -3.27
C HIS A 120 15.66 -9.50 -4.07
N TRP A 121 14.56 -8.77 -3.87
CA TRP A 121 13.37 -8.85 -4.72
C TRP A 121 13.63 -8.27 -6.12
N ARG A 122 14.19 -7.05 -6.22
CA ARG A 122 14.54 -6.38 -7.48
C ARG A 122 15.41 -7.26 -8.37
N LEU A 123 16.44 -7.88 -7.81
CA LEU A 123 17.37 -8.77 -8.52
C LEU A 123 16.72 -10.06 -9.06
N ARG A 124 15.52 -10.43 -8.59
CA ARG A 124 14.80 -11.64 -9.01
C ARG A 124 13.56 -11.37 -9.87
N HIS A 125 12.92 -10.22 -9.68
CA HIS A 125 11.56 -9.94 -10.18
C HIS A 125 11.38 -8.53 -10.76
N GLY A 126 12.40 -7.67 -10.63
CA GLY A 126 12.44 -6.34 -11.24
C GLY A 126 12.55 -6.41 -12.77
N ARG A 127 12.08 -5.35 -13.43
CA ARG A 127 12.05 -5.21 -14.89
C ARG A 127 12.81 -3.94 -15.30
N ALA A 128 13.29 -3.88 -16.54
CA ALA A 128 13.95 -2.69 -17.07
C ALA A 128 12.97 -1.49 -17.09
N GLY A 129 13.42 -0.33 -16.63
CA GLY A 129 12.58 0.87 -16.51
C GLY A 129 11.60 0.86 -15.32
N ASP A 130 11.72 -0.09 -14.39
CA ASP A 130 10.93 -0.07 -13.15
C ASP A 130 11.37 1.07 -12.21
N ILE A 131 10.40 1.78 -11.67
CA ILE A 131 10.59 2.85 -10.68
C ILE A 131 10.24 2.30 -9.30
N TYR A 132 11.17 2.37 -8.36
CA TYR A 132 11.00 1.78 -7.02
C TYR A 132 10.76 2.85 -5.94
N ARG A 133 9.81 2.58 -5.04
CA ARG A 133 9.58 3.35 -3.81
C ARG A 133 9.13 2.45 -2.66
N PHE A 134 9.14 2.99 -1.45
CA PHE A 134 8.58 2.35 -0.27
C PHE A 134 7.35 3.11 0.22
N ASP A 135 6.28 2.36 0.49
CA ASP A 135 5.00 2.89 0.96
C ASP A 135 4.69 2.34 2.35
N ILE A 136 3.85 3.04 3.11
CA ILE A 136 3.32 2.56 4.38
C ILE A 136 1.79 2.54 4.30
N LEU A 137 1.19 1.40 4.61
CA LEU A 137 -0.25 1.27 4.84
C LEU A 137 -0.51 1.11 6.34
N ALA A 138 -1.02 2.16 6.98
CA ALA A 138 -1.57 2.03 8.32
C ALA A 138 -3.04 1.56 8.22
N ILE A 139 -3.34 0.45 8.89
CA ILE A 139 -4.65 -0.20 8.90
C ILE A 139 -5.24 -0.07 10.29
N GLN A 140 -6.49 0.36 10.41
CA GLN A 140 -7.24 0.32 11.65
C GLN A 140 -8.50 -0.53 11.48
N ASP A 141 -8.65 -1.54 12.34
CA ASP A 141 -9.84 -2.40 12.41
C ASP A 141 -10.91 -1.72 13.26
N HIS A 142 -12.06 -1.41 12.66
CA HIS A 142 -13.23 -0.79 13.30
C HIS A 142 -14.34 -1.81 13.59
N GLY A 143 -14.02 -3.10 13.54
CA GLY A 143 -14.95 -4.21 13.78
C GLY A 143 -15.95 -4.43 12.64
N GLY A 144 -16.54 -5.63 12.61
CA GLY A 144 -17.52 -6.01 11.58
C GLY A 144 -16.94 -6.09 10.16
N GLY A 145 -15.62 -6.29 10.03
CA GLY A 145 -14.92 -6.32 8.74
C GLY A 145 -14.68 -4.93 8.12
N ARG A 146 -14.94 -3.85 8.87
CA ARG A 146 -14.68 -2.46 8.43
C ARG A 146 -13.26 -2.08 8.80
N TYR A 147 -12.48 -1.66 7.81
CA TYR A 147 -11.12 -1.16 8.01
C TYR A 147 -10.99 0.26 7.50
N GLU A 148 -10.33 1.11 8.26
CA GLU A 148 -9.81 2.38 7.76
C GLU A 148 -8.36 2.18 7.33
N VAL A 149 -8.00 2.81 6.21
CA VAL A 149 -6.69 2.67 5.57
C VAL A 149 -6.10 4.05 5.31
N GLU A 150 -4.89 4.28 5.80
CA GLU A 150 -4.06 5.45 5.55
C GLU A 150 -2.85 5.01 4.71
N HIS A 151 -2.83 5.39 3.43
CA HIS A 151 -1.73 5.09 2.51
C HIS A 151 -0.77 6.27 2.43
N VAL A 152 0.40 6.11 3.03
CA VAL A 152 1.54 7.01 2.83
C VAL A 152 2.31 6.49 1.62
N GLU A 153 1.96 7.01 0.45
CA GLU A 153 2.73 6.81 -0.78
C GLU A 153 4.12 7.46 -0.67
N ASP A 154 5.15 6.80 -1.21
CA ASP A 154 6.52 7.34 -1.32
C ASP A 154 7.16 7.76 0.02
N ALA A 155 6.85 7.03 1.08
CA ALA A 155 7.36 7.26 2.45
C ALA A 155 8.90 7.26 2.53
N TRP A 156 9.60 6.49 1.68
CA TRP A 156 11.00 6.73 1.35
C TRP A 156 11.42 6.07 0.03
N ARG A 157 12.58 6.48 -0.50
CA ARG A 157 13.28 5.84 -1.63
C ARG A 157 14.68 5.40 -1.21
N MET A 158 15.25 4.44 -1.94
CA MET A 158 16.59 3.89 -1.67
C MET A 158 17.68 4.43 -2.62
N GLY A 159 17.43 5.55 -3.30
CA GLY A 159 18.38 6.15 -4.25
C GLY A 159 18.61 5.31 -5.53
N TRP A 160 17.77 4.31 -5.78
CA TRP A 160 17.88 3.45 -6.96
C TRP A 160 17.35 4.15 -8.20
N SER A 161 18.25 4.52 -9.10
CA SER A 161 17.93 4.76 -10.51
C SER A 161 17.34 3.49 -11.15
N ALA A 162 16.51 3.73 -12.17
CA ALA A 162 15.92 2.70 -13.02
C ALA A 162 16.99 1.88 -13.75
#